data_AF-A0A9P7EGF4-F1
#
_entry.id   AF-A0A9P7EGF4-F1
#
_cell.length_a   1.000
_cell.length_b   1.000
_cell.length_c   1.000
_cell.angle_alpha   90.00
_cell.angle_beta   90.00
_cell.angle_gamma   90.00
#
_symmetry.space_group_name_H-M   'P 1'
#
loop_
_entity.id
_entity.type
_entity.pdbx_description
1 polymer ?
#
loop_
_entity_poly.entity_id
_entity_poly.type
_entity_poly.pdbx_seq_one_letter_code
_entity_poly.pdbx_strand_id
1 'polypeptide(L)'
;MGNTVHLMYSSFANADLVECVLRFLPDFQCLASTILTSKTIYSVFQQHSRSVVHSVAYNLIGPALPQALRFVRCQNMQLYSKPVGELFGEDDIQKNPVLSNQDITSLMVIPMSVQGLESLFSWRMKDRTFKTSQLSLAESTRFQKVMYRLSLFSAVYGHNAYGSAIDPDSDEEEIDLALKEAFSLRKGFFRSFSTPKLRDIQRIETFLRGIIARAEGFDFTMIPPATREREHRHSSSTHS
;
A
#
# COMPACT_ATOMS: atom_id res chain seq x y z
N MET A 1 -6.75 -21.24 -59.05
CA MET A 1 -5.89 -22.11 -58.22
C MET A 1 -5.69 -21.41 -56.88
N GLY A 2 -6.53 -21.76 -55.90
CA GLY A 2 -6.53 -21.12 -54.58
C GLY A 2 -5.76 -21.97 -53.59
N ASN A 3 -4.63 -21.47 -53.10
CA ASN A 3 -3.90 -22.11 -52.00
C ASN A 3 -4.58 -21.73 -50.68
N THR A 4 -5.44 -22.61 -50.20
CA THR A 4 -5.99 -22.58 -48.84
C THR A 4 -4.86 -22.94 -47.89
N VAL A 5 -4.14 -21.92 -47.40
CA VAL A 5 -3.14 -22.09 -46.34
C VAL A 5 -3.92 -22.46 -45.07
N HIS A 6 -4.04 -23.76 -44.81
CA HIS A 6 -4.47 -24.27 -43.53
C HIS A 6 -3.47 -23.76 -42.49
N LEU A 7 -3.84 -22.71 -41.76
CA LEU A 7 -3.15 -22.31 -40.54
C LEU A 7 -3.14 -23.56 -39.66
N MET A 8 -1.99 -24.22 -39.58
CA MET A 8 -1.73 -25.21 -38.55
C MET A 8 -1.97 -24.49 -37.22
N TYR A 9 -3.08 -24.83 -36.57
CA TYR A 9 -3.34 -24.45 -35.20
C TYR A 9 -2.16 -24.98 -34.37
N SER A 10 -1.23 -24.08 -34.06
CA SER A 10 -0.09 -24.36 -33.20
C SER A 10 -0.63 -24.84 -31.85
N SER A 11 -0.45 -26.14 -31.57
CA SER A 11 -0.99 -26.81 -30.38
C SER A 11 -0.18 -26.57 -29.10
N PHE A 12 0.78 -25.65 -29.09
CA PHE A 12 1.89 -25.79 -28.15
C PHE A 12 1.78 -25.05 -26.81
N ALA A 13 0.79 -24.18 -26.63
CA ALA A 13 0.55 -23.58 -25.33
C ALA A 13 -0.94 -23.56 -25.05
N ASN A 14 -1.37 -24.43 -24.12
CA ASN A 14 -2.69 -24.32 -23.53
C ASN A 14 -2.82 -22.89 -22.97
N ALA A 15 -3.77 -22.11 -23.52
CA ALA A 15 -3.98 -20.72 -23.15
C ALA A 15 -4.19 -20.55 -21.64
N ASP A 16 -4.83 -21.52 -20.99
CA ASP A 16 -5.06 -21.53 -19.55
C ASP A 16 -3.76 -21.65 -18.76
N LEU A 17 -2.79 -22.44 -19.25
CA LEU A 17 -1.46 -22.53 -18.63
C LEU A 17 -0.68 -21.23 -18.78
N VAL A 18 -0.78 -20.58 -19.95
CA VAL A 18 -0.16 -19.26 -20.18
C VAL A 18 -0.79 -18.21 -19.26
N GLU A 19 -2.12 -18.14 -19.17
CA GLU A 19 -2.80 -17.23 -18.26
C GLU A 19 -2.37 -17.49 -16.81
N CYS A 20 -2.32 -18.76 -16.39
CA CYS A 20 -1.85 -19.16 -15.07
C CYS A 20 -0.44 -18.61 -14.80
N VAL A 21 0.52 -18.88 -15.69
CA VAL A 21 1.90 -18.37 -15.55
C VAL A 21 1.92 -16.85 -15.45
N LEU A 22 1.20 -16.14 -16.32
CA LEU A 22 1.14 -14.67 -16.32
C LEU A 22 0.60 -14.12 -14.99
N ARG A 23 -0.37 -14.80 -14.36
CA ARG A 23 -0.96 -14.39 -13.08
C ARG A 23 -0.05 -14.63 -11.87
N PHE A 24 0.94 -15.52 -11.99
CA PHE A 24 1.92 -15.82 -10.94
C PHE A 24 3.22 -15.01 -11.06
N LEU A 25 3.33 -14.12 -12.05
CA LEU A 25 4.50 -13.25 -12.16
C LEU A 25 4.62 -12.31 -10.94
N PRO A 26 5.84 -12.08 -10.42
CA PRO A 26 6.02 -11.38 -9.16
C PRO A 26 5.78 -9.87 -9.28
N ASP A 27 6.08 -9.28 -10.44
CA ASP A 27 5.99 -7.84 -10.67
C ASP A 27 5.70 -7.49 -12.14
N PHE A 28 5.46 -6.21 -12.39
CA PHE A 28 5.14 -5.69 -13.71
C PHE A 28 6.32 -5.71 -14.69
N GLN A 29 7.56 -5.73 -14.20
CA GLN A 29 8.74 -5.83 -15.05
C GLN A 29 8.83 -7.24 -15.65
N CYS A 30 8.64 -8.26 -14.82
CA CYS A 30 8.51 -9.65 -15.27
C CYS A 30 7.35 -9.83 -16.24
N LEU A 31 6.20 -9.20 -15.99
CA LEU A 31 5.06 -9.21 -16.92
C LEU A 31 5.44 -8.61 -18.28
N ALA A 32 6.01 -7.41 -18.29
CA ALA A 32 6.42 -6.73 -19.51
C ALA A 32 7.43 -7.56 -20.32
N SER A 33 8.45 -8.13 -19.67
CA SER A 33 9.42 -9.00 -20.35
C SER A 33 8.75 -10.26 -20.90
N THR A 34 7.87 -10.91 -20.12
CA THR A 34 7.21 -12.16 -20.50
C THR A 34 6.30 -11.99 -21.71
N ILE A 35 5.48 -10.94 -21.75
CA ILE A 35 4.57 -10.70 -22.88
C ILE A 35 5.30 -10.35 -24.19
N LEU A 36 6.55 -9.88 -24.11
CA LEU A 36 7.38 -9.57 -25.29
C LEU A 36 8.08 -10.80 -25.89
N THR A 37 8.09 -11.94 -25.18
CA THR A 37 8.79 -13.16 -25.65
C THR A 37 8.11 -13.86 -26.82
N SER A 38 6.78 -13.77 -26.95
CA SER A 38 6.01 -14.48 -27.98
C SER A 38 4.67 -13.82 -28.28
N LYS A 39 4.25 -13.83 -29.55
CA LYS A 39 2.93 -13.36 -29.99
C LYS A 39 1.78 -14.14 -29.34
N THR A 40 1.97 -15.44 -29.09
CA THR A 40 0.96 -16.29 -28.43
C THR A 40 0.75 -15.88 -26.98
N ILE A 41 1.83 -15.57 -26.26
CA ILE A 41 1.73 -15.10 -24.87
C ILE A 41 1.06 -13.73 -24.84
N TYR A 42 1.47 -12.83 -25.75
CA TYR A 42 0.83 -11.52 -25.89
C TYR A 42 -0.66 -11.61 -26.20
N SER A 43 -1.10 -12.53 -27.08
CA SER A 43 -2.53 -12.69 -27.38
C SER A 43 -3.35 -13.19 -26.18
N VAL A 44 -2.80 -14.12 -25.39
CA VAL A 44 -3.44 -14.56 -24.14
C VAL A 44 -3.51 -13.40 -23.14
N PHE A 45 -2.43 -12.62 -23.01
CA PHE A 45 -2.43 -11.42 -22.20
C PHE A 45 -3.50 -10.41 -22.64
N GLN A 46 -3.64 -10.14 -23.95
CA GLN A 46 -4.67 -9.21 -24.43
C GLN A 46 -6.08 -9.66 -24.05
N GLN A 47 -6.37 -10.95 -24.15
CA GLN A 47 -7.67 -11.54 -23.79
C GLN A 47 -7.96 -11.46 -22.29
N HIS A 48 -6.92 -11.60 -21.43
CA HIS A 48 -7.07 -11.70 -19.96
C HIS A 48 -6.38 -10.56 -19.19
N SER A 49 -6.11 -9.43 -19.85
CA SER A 49 -5.22 -8.36 -19.34
C SER A 49 -5.62 -7.86 -17.95
N ARG A 50 -6.92 -7.66 -17.71
CA ARG A 50 -7.43 -7.19 -16.40
C ARG A 50 -7.13 -8.17 -15.27
N SER A 51 -7.40 -9.47 -15.48
CA SER A 51 -7.16 -10.53 -14.49
C SER A 51 -5.67 -10.68 -14.20
N VAL A 52 -4.85 -10.67 -15.26
CA VAL A 52 -3.39 -10.77 -15.17
C VAL A 52 -2.80 -9.56 -14.42
N VAL A 53 -3.10 -8.34 -14.86
CA VAL A 53 -2.61 -7.09 -14.24
C VAL A 53 -2.99 -7.01 -12.77
N HIS A 54 -4.24 -7.34 -12.43
CA HIS A 54 -4.68 -7.36 -11.04
C HIS A 54 -3.96 -8.42 -10.20
N SER A 55 -3.75 -9.62 -10.75
CA SER A 55 -3.01 -10.69 -10.06
C SER A 55 -1.56 -10.30 -9.81
N VAL A 56 -0.88 -9.71 -10.80
CA VAL A 56 0.49 -9.20 -10.67
C VAL A 56 0.57 -8.06 -9.64
N ALA A 57 -0.40 -7.14 -9.63
CA ALA A 57 -0.49 -6.11 -8.59
C ALA A 57 -0.65 -6.72 -7.19
N TYR A 58 -1.45 -7.78 -7.07
CA TYR A 58 -1.63 -8.49 -5.80
C TYR A 58 -0.37 -9.25 -5.39
N ASN A 59 0.38 -9.84 -6.33
CA ASN A 59 1.65 -10.50 -5.99
C ASN A 59 2.70 -9.51 -5.50
N LEU A 60 2.74 -8.31 -6.11
CA LEU A 60 3.67 -7.25 -5.75
C LEU A 60 3.36 -6.62 -4.38
N ILE A 61 2.09 -6.34 -4.09
CA ILE A 61 1.66 -5.59 -2.89
C ILE A 61 1.15 -6.50 -1.77
N GLY A 62 0.65 -7.68 -2.13
CA GLY A 62 -0.04 -8.58 -1.23
C GLY A 62 -1.46 -8.11 -0.84
N PRO A 63 -1.97 -8.58 0.32
CA PRO A 63 -3.33 -8.28 0.78
C PRO A 63 -3.59 -6.81 1.15
N ALA A 64 -2.57 -5.95 1.08
CA ALA A 64 -2.67 -4.51 1.29
C ALA A 64 -2.99 -3.72 0.00
N LEU A 65 -3.17 -4.41 -1.14
CA LEU A 65 -3.44 -3.80 -2.45
C LEU A 65 -4.57 -2.75 -2.43
N PRO A 66 -5.73 -2.97 -1.79
CA PRO A 66 -6.79 -1.94 -1.77
C PRO A 66 -6.33 -0.62 -1.12
N GLN A 67 -5.53 -0.71 -0.05
CA GLN A 67 -5.01 0.47 0.65
C GLN A 67 -3.93 1.18 -0.19
N ALA A 68 -3.05 0.42 -0.85
CA ALA A 68 -2.03 0.97 -1.75
C ALA A 68 -2.66 1.67 -2.96
N LEU A 69 -3.65 1.04 -3.60
CA LEU A 69 -4.33 1.59 -4.76
C LEU A 69 -5.19 2.82 -4.39
N ARG A 70 -5.82 2.82 -3.21
CA ARG A 70 -6.49 4.02 -2.66
C ARG A 70 -5.50 5.19 -2.54
N PHE A 71 -4.33 4.95 -1.95
CA PHE A 71 -3.28 5.96 -1.83
C PHE A 71 -2.85 6.51 -3.21
N VAL A 72 -2.48 5.61 -4.13
CA VAL A 72 -2.03 5.97 -5.48
C VAL A 72 -3.08 6.78 -6.24
N ARG A 73 -4.36 6.37 -6.22
CA ARG A 73 -5.42 7.09 -6.94
C ARG A 73 -5.69 8.48 -6.37
N CYS A 74 -5.74 8.62 -5.04
CA CYS A 74 -5.87 9.94 -4.42
C CYS A 74 -4.70 10.86 -4.77
N GLN A 75 -3.47 10.32 -4.80
CA GLN A 75 -2.29 11.07 -5.18
C GLN A 75 -2.30 11.47 -6.67
N ASN A 76 -2.60 10.52 -7.56
CA ASN A 76 -2.66 10.75 -9.01
C ASN A 76 -3.73 11.79 -9.39
N MET A 77 -4.86 11.79 -8.67
CA MET A 77 -5.95 12.76 -8.87
C MET A 77 -5.79 14.05 -8.06
N GLN A 78 -4.71 14.17 -7.27
CA GLN A 78 -4.42 15.37 -6.49
C GLN A 78 -5.58 15.78 -5.57
N LEU A 79 -6.20 14.81 -4.88
CA LEU A 79 -7.34 15.04 -3.98
C LEU A 79 -6.91 15.68 -2.65
N TYR A 80 -6.14 16.76 -2.70
CA TYR A 80 -5.61 17.48 -1.54
C TYR A 80 -6.73 18.16 -0.77
N SER A 81 -6.64 18.13 0.57
CA SER A 81 -7.56 18.82 1.48
C SER A 81 -9.04 18.48 1.27
N LYS A 82 -9.35 17.31 0.66
CA LYS A 82 -10.72 16.85 0.48
C LYS A 82 -11.26 16.16 1.74
N PRO A 83 -12.56 16.31 2.07
CA PRO A 83 -13.16 15.56 3.17
C PRO A 83 -13.11 14.06 2.89
N VAL A 84 -13.03 13.25 3.95
CA VAL A 84 -12.84 11.79 3.82
C VAL A 84 -13.94 11.10 3.00
N GLY A 85 -15.15 11.65 2.95
CA GLY A 85 -16.26 11.13 2.15
C GLY A 85 -16.14 11.38 0.64
N GLU A 86 -15.28 12.31 0.22
CA GLU A 86 -14.94 12.55 -1.19
C GLU A 86 -13.72 11.73 -1.64
N LEU A 87 -12.97 11.14 -0.70
CA LEU A 87 -11.89 10.22 -1.02
C LEU A 87 -12.44 8.85 -1.37
N PHE A 88 -11.72 8.10 -2.21
CA PHE A 88 -12.05 6.71 -2.52
C PHE A 88 -12.16 5.87 -1.24
N GLY A 89 -13.23 5.08 -1.07
CA GLY A 89 -13.34 4.10 0.01
C GLY A 89 -12.47 2.87 -0.26
N GLU A 90 -12.02 2.17 0.79
CA GLU A 90 -11.29 0.89 0.62
C GLU A 90 -12.17 -0.15 -0.11
N ASP A 91 -13.48 -0.14 0.13
CA ASP A 91 -14.44 -1.06 -0.48
C ASP A 91 -14.71 -0.74 -1.95
N ASP A 92 -14.68 0.54 -2.35
CA ASP A 92 -14.89 0.96 -3.73
C ASP A 92 -13.76 0.49 -4.63
N ILE A 93 -12.53 0.53 -4.11
CA ILE A 93 -11.34 0.02 -4.78
C ILE A 93 -11.43 -1.50 -4.97
N GLN A 94 -11.96 -2.21 -3.97
CA GLN A 94 -12.15 -3.66 -4.07
C GLN A 94 -13.22 -4.04 -5.10
N LYS A 95 -14.27 -3.22 -5.25
CA LYS A 95 -15.34 -3.43 -6.24
C LYS A 95 -14.94 -3.01 -7.66
N ASN A 96 -13.99 -2.08 -7.82
CA ASN A 96 -13.52 -1.59 -9.11
C ASN A 96 -12.00 -1.79 -9.30
N PRO A 97 -11.57 -3.02 -9.62
CA PRO A 97 -10.16 -3.41 -9.71
C PRO A 97 -9.48 -3.00 -11.03
N VAL A 98 -10.06 -2.08 -11.82
CA VAL A 98 -9.44 -1.67 -13.09
C VAL A 98 -8.23 -0.79 -12.82
N LEU A 99 -7.02 -1.33 -13.00
CA LEU A 99 -5.78 -0.56 -12.86
C LEU A 99 -5.47 0.21 -14.15
N SER A 100 -5.26 1.53 -14.02
CA SER A 100 -4.72 2.35 -15.10
C SER A 100 -3.19 2.20 -15.20
N ASN A 101 -2.59 2.59 -16.33
CA ASN A 101 -1.13 2.61 -16.47
C ASN A 101 -0.46 3.52 -15.42
N GLN A 102 -1.12 4.63 -15.05
CA GLN A 102 -0.63 5.52 -14.01
C GLN A 102 -0.68 4.85 -12.63
N ASP A 103 -1.71 4.05 -12.35
CA ASP A 103 -1.77 3.25 -11.12
C ASP A 103 -0.61 2.27 -11.04
N ILE A 104 -0.34 1.56 -12.14
CA ILE A 104 0.75 0.58 -12.24
C ILE A 104 2.11 1.24 -11.97
N THR A 105 2.42 2.34 -12.65
CA THR A 105 3.70 3.05 -12.47
C THR A 105 3.89 3.50 -11.02
N SER A 106 2.87 4.09 -10.41
CA SER A 106 2.95 4.54 -9.01
C SER A 106 3.06 3.35 -8.04
N LEU A 107 2.35 2.25 -8.29
CA LEU A 107 2.42 1.02 -7.47
C LEU A 107 3.79 0.32 -7.56
N MET A 108 4.58 0.53 -8.60
CA MET A 108 5.93 -0.06 -8.68
C MET A 108 6.93 0.62 -7.73
N VAL A 109 6.75 1.90 -7.41
CA VAL A 109 7.73 2.68 -6.64
C VAL A 109 7.54 2.51 -5.13
N ILE A 110 6.29 2.54 -4.67
CA ILE A 110 5.95 2.62 -3.24
C ILE A 110 6.36 1.37 -2.43
N PRO A 111 6.25 0.13 -2.93
CA PRO A 111 6.52 -1.08 -2.15
C PRO A 111 7.94 -1.14 -1.61
N MET A 112 8.91 -0.62 -2.36
CA MET A 112 10.31 -0.59 -1.92
C MET A 112 10.48 0.19 -0.61
N SER A 113 9.85 1.36 -0.51
CA SER A 113 9.89 2.18 0.71
C SER A 113 9.17 1.49 1.88
N VAL A 114 8.01 0.89 1.62
CA VAL A 114 7.22 0.20 2.64
C VAL A 114 7.96 -1.04 3.16
N GLN A 115 8.57 -1.84 2.28
CA GLN A 115 9.34 -3.02 2.64
C GLN A 115 10.61 -2.68 3.44
N GLY A 116 11.28 -1.58 3.08
CA GLY A 116 12.41 -1.06 3.85
C GLY A 116 12.00 -0.67 5.27
N LEU A 117 10.90 0.07 5.40
CA LEU A 117 10.34 0.46 6.70
C LEU A 117 9.84 -0.74 7.51
N GLU A 118 9.27 -1.75 6.86
CA GLU A 118 8.84 -2.99 7.51
C GLU A 118 10.04 -3.76 8.07
N SER A 119 11.13 -3.86 7.30
CA SER A 119 12.36 -4.53 7.75
C SER A 119 12.95 -3.81 8.97
N LEU A 120 12.97 -2.47 8.96
CA LEU A 120 13.38 -1.66 10.11
C LEU A 120 12.45 -1.83 11.31
N PHE A 121 11.13 -1.89 11.08
CA PHE A 121 10.14 -2.13 12.13
C PHE A 121 10.34 -3.49 12.78
N SER A 122 10.49 -4.53 11.97
CA SER A 122 10.79 -5.89 12.45
C SER A 122 12.07 -5.93 13.26
N TRP A 123 13.13 -5.30 12.76
CA TRP A 123 14.42 -5.23 13.44
C TRP A 123 14.30 -4.60 14.83
N ARG A 124 13.51 -3.53 14.95
CA ARG A 124 13.36 -2.79 16.21
C ARG A 124 12.42 -3.50 17.20
N MET A 125 11.32 -4.06 16.71
CA MET A 125 10.19 -4.50 17.54
C MET A 125 10.19 -5.99 17.82
N LYS A 126 10.88 -6.80 17.00
CA LYS A 126 10.84 -8.26 17.09
C LYS A 126 12.21 -8.86 17.37
N ASP A 127 13.14 -8.76 16.41
CA ASP A 127 14.48 -9.33 16.53
C ASP A 127 15.53 -8.44 15.87
N ARG A 128 16.55 -8.06 16.64
CA ARG A 128 17.64 -7.19 16.19
C ARG A 128 18.76 -7.95 15.47
N THR A 129 18.71 -9.28 15.43
CA THR A 129 19.78 -10.09 14.83
C THR A 129 19.61 -10.24 13.31
N PHE A 130 18.37 -10.22 12.81
CA PHE A 130 18.08 -10.42 11.39
C PHE A 130 17.96 -9.11 10.61
N LYS A 131 18.50 -9.09 9.38
CA LYS A 131 18.41 -7.95 8.45
C LYS A 131 17.10 -7.92 7.64
N THR A 132 16.34 -9.02 7.66
CA THR A 132 15.06 -9.15 6.94
C THR A 132 13.89 -9.14 7.92
N SER A 133 12.71 -8.76 7.42
CA SER A 133 11.48 -8.81 8.21
C SER A 133 11.23 -10.23 8.73
N GLN A 134 11.04 -10.33 10.04
CA GLN A 134 10.61 -11.53 10.77
C GLN A 134 9.13 -11.42 11.17
N LEU A 135 8.42 -10.42 10.66
CA LEU A 135 6.97 -10.32 10.87
C LEU A 135 6.27 -11.54 10.27
N SER A 136 5.29 -12.08 10.99
CA SER A 136 4.37 -13.05 10.39
C SER A 136 3.59 -12.38 9.26
N LEU A 137 3.02 -13.18 8.35
CA LEU A 137 2.21 -12.67 7.23
C LEU A 137 1.09 -11.73 7.70
N ALA A 138 0.44 -12.05 8.82
CA ALA A 138 -0.61 -11.21 9.41
C ALA A 138 -0.06 -9.88 9.95
N GLU A 139 1.11 -9.90 10.61
CA GLU A 139 1.78 -8.69 11.10
C GLU A 139 2.25 -7.80 9.96
N SER A 140 2.89 -8.39 8.94
CA SER A 140 3.35 -7.71 7.73
C SER A 140 2.18 -7.06 6.99
N THR A 141 1.10 -7.81 6.75
CA THR A 141 -0.12 -7.28 6.13
C THR A 141 -0.70 -6.10 6.93
N ARG A 142 -0.75 -6.21 8.27
CA ARG A 142 -1.25 -5.14 9.13
C ARG A 142 -0.34 -3.90 9.06
N PHE A 143 0.97 -4.10 9.11
CA PHE A 143 1.97 -3.03 8.96
C PHE A 143 1.80 -2.29 7.63
N GLN A 144 1.78 -3.02 6.52
CA GLN A 144 1.65 -2.45 5.17
C GLN A 144 0.34 -1.67 5.01
N LYS A 145 -0.80 -2.23 5.45
CA LYS A 145 -2.09 -1.52 5.43
C LYS A 145 -2.05 -0.21 6.20
N VAL A 146 -1.38 -0.17 7.35
CA VAL A 146 -1.21 1.07 8.13
C VAL A 146 -0.28 2.05 7.42
N MET A 147 0.83 1.57 6.87
CA MET A 147 1.76 2.40 6.11
C MET A 147 1.06 3.10 4.94
N TYR A 148 0.31 2.37 4.11
CA TYR A 148 -0.42 2.98 3.00
C TYR A 148 -1.49 3.99 3.47
N ARG A 149 -2.15 3.76 4.61
CA ARG A 149 -3.09 4.74 5.20
C ARG A 149 -2.37 6.00 5.69
N LEU A 150 -1.21 5.86 6.31
CA LEU A 150 -0.39 7.00 6.73
C LEU A 150 0.18 7.75 5.51
N SER A 151 0.61 7.04 4.46
CA SER A 151 1.02 7.66 3.19
C SER A 151 -0.13 8.44 2.55
N LEU A 152 -1.34 7.87 2.52
CA LEU A 152 -2.55 8.58 2.07
C LEU A 152 -2.83 9.83 2.92
N PHE A 153 -2.79 9.70 4.25
CA PHE A 153 -2.97 10.82 5.16
C PHE A 153 -1.97 11.95 4.88
N SER A 154 -0.68 11.62 4.75
CA SER A 154 0.37 12.58 4.46
C SER A 154 0.23 13.22 3.08
N ALA A 155 -0.20 12.46 2.07
CA ALA A 155 -0.41 13.00 0.73
C ALA A 155 -1.60 13.94 0.66
N VAL A 156 -2.71 13.61 1.33
CA VAL A 156 -3.96 14.38 1.26
C VAL A 156 -3.98 15.55 2.25
N TYR A 157 -3.40 15.39 3.45
CA TYR A 157 -3.50 16.35 4.56
C TYR A 157 -2.12 16.75 5.14
N GLY A 158 -1.02 16.37 4.50
CA GLY A 158 0.32 16.76 4.91
C GLY A 158 0.67 18.20 4.55
N HIS A 159 1.93 18.57 4.78
CA HIS A 159 2.40 19.94 4.62
C HIS A 159 2.17 20.49 3.21
N ASN A 160 2.41 19.66 2.19
CA ASN A 160 2.24 20.07 0.78
C ASN A 160 0.78 20.36 0.38
N ALA A 161 -0.20 19.76 1.07
CA ALA A 161 -1.62 19.99 0.77
C ALA A 161 -2.10 21.37 1.23
N TYR A 162 -1.44 21.96 2.23
CA TYR A 162 -1.79 23.26 2.82
C TYR A 162 -0.83 24.37 2.45
N GLY A 163 0.42 24.04 2.12
CA GLY A 163 1.42 25.04 1.71
C GLY A 163 1.04 25.81 0.44
N SER A 164 0.11 25.28 -0.37
CA SER A 164 -0.45 25.99 -1.53
C SER A 164 -1.70 26.81 -1.22
N ALA A 165 -2.33 26.63 -0.06
CA ALA A 165 -3.62 27.23 0.27
C ALA A 165 -3.49 28.50 1.12
N ILE A 166 -2.36 28.68 1.81
CA ILE A 166 -2.08 29.88 2.59
C ILE A 166 -1.29 30.82 1.67
N ASP A 167 -1.94 31.88 1.21
CA ASP A 167 -1.28 32.99 0.53
C ASP A 167 -0.31 33.65 1.54
N PRO A 168 0.96 33.93 1.19
CA PRO A 168 1.84 34.71 2.05
C PRO A 168 1.25 36.06 2.49
N ASP A 169 0.30 36.60 1.73
CA ASP A 169 -0.40 37.85 2.03
C ASP A 169 -1.71 37.66 2.84
N SER A 170 -2.08 36.42 3.20
CA SER A 170 -3.25 36.14 4.04
C SER A 170 -3.11 36.75 5.43
N ASP A 171 -4.22 37.28 5.95
CA ASP A 171 -4.27 37.78 7.32
C ASP A 171 -4.33 36.66 8.37
N GLU A 172 -4.18 37.02 9.65
CA GLU A 172 -4.18 36.05 10.75
C GLU A 172 -5.51 35.28 10.88
N GLU A 173 -6.63 35.91 10.51
CA GLU A 173 -7.96 35.30 10.60
C GLU A 173 -8.16 34.24 9.52
N GLU A 174 -7.71 34.51 8.29
CA GLU A 174 -7.68 33.54 7.19
C GLU A 174 -6.79 32.34 7.53
N ILE A 175 -5.62 32.58 8.13
CA ILE A 175 -4.69 31.52 8.56
C ILE A 175 -5.35 30.64 9.64
N ASP A 176 -5.98 31.24 10.66
CA ASP A 176 -6.66 30.48 11.72
C ASP A 176 -7.83 29.66 11.17
N LEU A 177 -8.61 30.22 10.23
CA LEU A 177 -9.70 29.51 9.57
C LEU A 177 -9.17 28.30 8.78
N ALA A 178 -8.10 28.47 8.01
CA ALA A 178 -7.47 27.40 7.25
C ALA A 178 -6.91 26.30 8.17
N LEU A 179 -6.29 26.67 9.30
CA LEU A 179 -5.80 25.71 10.30
C LEU A 179 -6.95 24.93 10.97
N LYS A 180 -8.07 25.60 11.29
CA LYS A 180 -9.27 24.94 11.83
C LYS A 180 -9.87 23.96 10.84
N GLU A 181 -9.97 24.33 9.56
CA GLU A 181 -10.43 23.43 8.50
C GLU A 181 -9.49 22.22 8.37
N ALA A 182 -8.18 22.47 8.31
CA ALA A 182 -7.17 21.42 8.25
C ALA A 182 -7.29 20.43 9.42
N PHE A 183 -7.47 20.95 10.63
CA PHE A 183 -7.68 20.13 11.82
C PHE A 183 -8.97 19.31 11.73
N SER A 184 -10.06 19.91 11.26
CA SER A 184 -11.34 19.23 11.06
C SER A 184 -11.21 18.06 10.07
N LEU A 185 -10.56 18.29 8.92
CA LEU A 185 -10.33 17.27 7.89
C LEU A 185 -9.48 16.10 8.41
N ARG A 186 -8.35 16.39 9.06
CA ARG A 186 -7.48 15.37 9.67
C ARG A 186 -8.22 14.56 10.73
N LYS A 187 -9.03 15.22 11.57
CA LYS A 187 -9.87 14.56 12.58
C LYS A 187 -10.93 13.67 11.93
N GLY A 188 -11.55 14.14 10.85
CA GLY A 188 -12.50 13.38 10.04
C GLY A 188 -11.89 12.09 9.48
N PHE A 189 -10.67 12.18 8.95
CA PHE A 189 -9.93 11.02 8.45
C PHE A 189 -9.75 9.95 9.53
N PHE A 190 -9.22 10.30 10.71
CA PHE A 190 -9.00 9.31 11.78
C PHE A 190 -10.32 8.77 12.37
N ARG A 191 -11.37 9.59 12.43
CA ARG A 191 -12.71 9.14 12.88
C ARG A 191 -13.33 8.07 11.98
N SER A 192 -12.88 7.95 10.73
CA SER A 192 -13.35 6.91 9.81
C SER A 192 -12.83 5.49 10.14
N PHE A 193 -11.86 5.36 11.04
CA PHE A 193 -11.28 4.07 11.43
C PHE A 193 -11.83 3.56 12.75
N SER A 194 -11.94 2.23 12.86
CA SER A 194 -12.28 1.56 14.12
C SER A 194 -11.14 1.68 15.14
N THR A 195 -11.46 1.56 16.43
CA THR A 195 -10.48 1.65 17.53
C THR A 195 -9.28 0.70 17.37
N PRO A 196 -9.43 -0.58 16.95
CA PRO A 196 -8.28 -1.45 16.70
C PRO A 196 -7.35 -0.91 15.59
N LYS A 197 -7.93 -0.42 14.48
CA LYS A 197 -7.14 0.18 13.39
C LYS A 197 -6.42 1.45 13.85
N LEU A 198 -7.05 2.26 14.70
CA LEU A 198 -6.41 3.45 15.28
C LEU A 198 -5.23 3.09 16.18
N ARG A 199 -5.32 2.00 16.96
CA ARG A 199 -4.19 1.50 17.77
C ARG A 199 -3.03 1.03 16.88
N ASP A 200 -3.32 0.36 15.78
CA ASP A 200 -2.28 -0.04 14.82
C ASP A 200 -1.62 1.18 14.19
N ILE A 201 -2.40 2.20 13.78
CA ILE A 201 -1.90 3.47 13.26
C ILE A 201 -0.98 4.14 14.28
N GLN A 202 -1.44 4.28 15.53
CA GLN A 202 -0.65 4.90 16.61
C GLN A 202 0.68 4.16 16.83
N ARG A 203 0.67 2.82 16.82
CA ARG A 203 1.87 2.01 17.00
C ARG A 203 2.91 2.27 15.90
N ILE A 204 2.49 2.33 14.64
CA ILE A 204 3.40 2.59 13.51
C ILE A 204 3.84 4.05 13.50
N GLU A 205 2.96 4.98 13.83
CA GLU A 205 3.29 6.41 13.93
C GLU A 205 4.36 6.67 15.01
N THR A 206 4.23 6.04 16.17
CA THR A 206 5.23 6.12 17.26
C THR A 206 6.58 5.57 16.80
N PHE A 207 6.58 4.48 16.03
CA PHE A 207 7.78 3.92 15.43
C PHE A 207 8.44 4.90 14.45
N LEU A 208 7.67 5.52 13.56
CA LEU A 208 8.17 6.47 12.56
C LEU A 208 8.76 7.72 13.22
N ARG A 209 8.07 8.29 14.23
CA ARG A 209 8.65 9.38 15.06
C ARG A 209 9.99 8.98 15.66
N GLY A 210 10.11 7.72 16.07
CA GLY A 210 11.36 7.20 16.61
C GLY A 210 12.47 6.90 15.62
N ILE A 211 12.18 6.91 14.32
CA ILE A 211 13.20 6.95 13.28
C ILE A 211 13.65 8.39 13.06
N ILE A 212 12.70 9.32 12.92
CA ILE A 212 12.97 10.74 12.66
C ILE A 212 13.82 11.35 13.78
N ALA A 213 13.41 11.18 15.04
CA ALA A 213 14.15 11.70 16.18
C ALA A 213 15.61 11.23 16.21
N ARG A 214 15.89 9.98 15.80
CA ARG A 214 17.26 9.46 15.71
C ARG A 214 18.04 10.04 14.53
N ALA A 215 17.39 10.23 13.39
CA ALA A 215 18.01 10.85 12.23
C ALA A 215 18.41 12.30 12.52
N GLU A 216 17.66 12.98 13.39
CA GLU A 216 17.92 14.34 13.87
C GLU A 216 18.91 14.41 15.06
N GLY A 217 19.40 13.26 15.55
CA GLY A 217 20.36 13.20 16.65
C GLY A 217 19.76 13.33 18.05
N PHE A 218 18.43 13.25 18.21
CA PHE A 218 17.77 13.22 19.52
C PHE A 218 17.87 11.83 20.15
N ASP A 219 18.37 11.78 21.38
CA ASP A 219 18.54 10.53 22.13
C ASP A 219 17.20 10.03 22.71
N PHE A 220 16.85 8.78 22.41
CA PHE A 220 15.48 8.28 22.46
C PHE A 220 15.10 7.59 23.78
N THR A 221 15.89 7.79 24.84
CA THR A 221 15.73 7.07 26.13
C THR A 221 14.41 7.37 26.84
N MET A 222 13.64 8.36 26.38
CA MET A 222 12.37 8.79 26.96
C MET A 222 11.12 8.12 26.36
N ILE A 223 11.21 7.37 25.26
CA ILE A 223 10.02 6.68 24.72
C ILE A 223 9.94 5.29 25.35
N PRO A 224 8.92 5.02 26.20
CA PRO A 224 8.80 3.74 26.87
C PRO A 224 8.80 2.62 25.83
N PRO A 225 9.55 1.52 26.05
CA PRO A 225 9.42 0.35 25.18
C PRO A 225 7.94 -0.01 25.14
N ALA A 226 7.39 -0.14 23.92
CA ALA A 226 6.01 -0.59 23.72
C ALA A 226 5.82 -1.80 24.62
N THR A 227 4.94 -1.64 25.62
CA THR A 227 4.66 -2.65 26.64
C THR A 227 4.51 -3.97 25.92
N ARG A 228 5.48 -4.88 26.14
CA ARG A 228 5.34 -6.26 25.68
C ARG A 228 4.06 -6.75 26.32
N GLU A 229 2.98 -6.78 25.56
CA GLU A 229 1.78 -7.53 25.92
C GLU A 229 2.28 -8.96 26.11
N ARG A 230 2.54 -9.33 27.38
CA ARG A 230 2.74 -10.72 27.77
C ARG A 230 1.41 -11.38 27.43
N GLU A 231 1.37 -12.04 26.28
CA GLU A 231 0.39 -13.07 26.00
C GLU A 231 0.52 -14.09 27.13
N HIS A 232 -0.31 -13.92 28.16
CA HIS A 232 -0.55 -14.93 29.16
C HIS A 232 -1.17 -16.13 28.44
N ARG A 233 -0.31 -17.03 27.97
CA ARG A 233 -0.72 -18.41 27.67
C ARG A 233 -1.22 -19.01 28.99
N HIS A 234 -2.53 -18.93 29.19
CA HIS A 234 -3.23 -19.81 30.11
C HIS A 234 -3.15 -21.22 29.51
N SER A 235 -2.08 -21.92 29.85
CA SER A 235 -2.01 -23.37 29.78
C SER A 235 -2.94 -23.92 30.87
N SER A 236 -4.23 -24.05 30.55
CA SER A 236 -5.15 -24.80 31.40
C SER A 236 -4.78 -26.27 31.33
N SER A 237 -3.90 -26.68 32.24
CA SER A 237 -3.55 -28.05 32.55
C SER A 237 -4.09 -28.37 33.94
N THR A 238 -5.23 -29.06 33.99
CA THR A 238 -5.69 -29.89 35.12
C THR A 238 -6.61 -30.94 34.50
N HIS A 239 -6.14 -32.16 34.25
CA HIS A 239 -6.16 -33.32 35.18
C HIS A 239 -7.57 -33.58 35.73
N SER A 240 -8.26 -34.61 35.22
CA SER A 240 -8.29 -35.99 35.75
C SER A 240 -9.19 -36.10 36.96
#